data_AF-A0A0F8YWQ7-F1
#
_entry.id   AF-A0A0F8YWQ7-F1
#
_cell.length_a   1.000
_cell.length_b   1.000
_cell.length_c   1.000
_cell.angle_alpha   90.00
_cell.angle_beta   90.00
_cell.angle_gamma   90.00
#
_symmetry.space_group_name_H-M   'P 1'
#
loop_
_entity.id
_entity.type
_entity.pdbx_description
1 polymer ?
#
loop_
_entity_poly.entity_id
_entity_poly.type
_entity_poly.pdbx_seq_one_letter_code
_entity_poly.pdbx_strand_id
1 'polypeptide(L)'
;EKQDLDKGVRSVQQVITARGGNPKDAPWGEKPILGFSLGPYDGDFSVEDRLEIVGASAVLGSSSVSKSTSNGNKRRNIRTLSMTRDDPMDVDAAQRRAIAHGQQFVKPLVAAVLRVLKSQKIHIAEQLQELTPQELVLSPKLSMEPRNRQLAVVRAVSAAALKKLFDPRTWDEVFAAAVADHLAQPFLAAASDATRTVAKEEFIFSIMAQEAVRTQTFKLAGQVNQTTLRKVAHAVQGAVDNAEGAAGIVKRLESTFGRNRARVIARTEIITAVQEGQVHGWRSTGEVPGKQWHVSGNNTRESHFAADGQEVMLEAMFVLGSGAYANAPGDTRLTAGDRVNCQCFMTPIILNQG
;
A
#
# COMPACT_ATOMS: atom_id res chain seq x y z
N GLU A 1 21.96 -18.09 18.04
CA GLU A 1 22.26 -17.61 16.67
C GLU A 1 21.46 -18.29 15.57
N LYS A 2 21.72 -19.56 15.18
CA LYS A 2 20.84 -20.25 14.21
C LYS A 2 19.38 -20.24 14.70
N GLN A 3 19.19 -20.42 16.00
CA GLN A 3 17.91 -20.27 16.67
C GLN A 3 17.37 -18.82 16.65
N ASP A 4 18.24 -17.79 16.68
CA ASP A 4 17.81 -16.38 16.67
C ASP A 4 17.43 -15.94 15.25
N LEU A 5 18.15 -16.45 14.24
CA LEU A 5 17.84 -16.30 12.82
C LEU A 5 16.58 -17.09 12.44
N ASP A 6 16.42 -18.32 12.94
CA ASP A 6 15.23 -19.15 12.71
C ASP A 6 13.99 -18.59 13.44
N LYS A 7 14.17 -17.95 14.61
CA LYS A 7 13.09 -17.27 15.35
C LYS A 7 12.88 -15.81 14.93
N GLY A 8 13.70 -15.26 14.02
CA GLY A 8 13.61 -13.87 13.56
C GLY A 8 13.87 -12.81 14.64
N VAL A 9 14.61 -13.17 15.70
CA VAL A 9 14.93 -12.29 16.83
C VAL A 9 16.02 -11.29 16.48
N ARG A 10 16.90 -11.64 15.52
CA ARG A 10 17.96 -10.77 15.00
C ARG A 10 18.04 -10.92 13.48
N SER A 11 18.33 -9.83 12.77
CA SER A 11 18.62 -9.86 11.34
C SER A 11 19.99 -10.49 11.07
N VAL A 12 20.17 -11.04 9.85
CA VAL A 12 21.49 -11.48 9.35
C VAL A 12 22.51 -10.36 9.50
N GLN A 13 22.04 -9.12 9.36
CA GLN A 13 22.86 -7.94 9.50
C GLN A 13 23.39 -7.71 10.90
N GLN A 14 22.53 -7.84 11.90
CA GLN A 14 22.92 -7.73 13.30
C GLN A 14 23.86 -8.83 13.76
N VAL A 15 23.78 -10.00 13.12
CA VAL A 15 24.74 -11.08 13.36
C VAL A 15 26.11 -10.74 12.76
N ILE A 16 26.14 -10.17 11.54
CA ILE A 16 27.39 -9.74 10.87
C ILE A 16 28.04 -8.55 11.60
N THR A 17 27.27 -7.53 11.97
CA THR A 17 27.76 -6.37 12.73
C THR A 17 28.30 -6.78 14.09
N ALA A 18 27.60 -7.68 14.81
CA ALA A 18 28.09 -8.19 16.10
C ALA A 18 29.38 -9.03 16.00
N ARG A 19 29.75 -9.43 14.78
CA ARG A 19 31.01 -10.13 14.50
C ARG A 19 32.11 -9.21 13.98
N GLY A 20 31.86 -7.89 13.95
CA GLY A 20 32.79 -6.91 13.39
C GLY A 20 32.90 -6.98 11.86
N GLY A 21 31.99 -7.70 11.19
CA GLY A 21 31.93 -7.78 9.73
C GLY A 21 31.17 -6.59 9.13
N ASN A 22 31.48 -6.26 7.88
CA ASN A 22 30.74 -5.22 7.17
C ASN A 22 29.36 -5.76 6.79
N PRO A 23 28.30 -5.06 7.17
CA PRO A 23 26.95 -5.42 6.81
C PRO A 23 26.70 -5.77 5.33
N LYS A 24 27.40 -5.10 4.43
CA LYS A 24 27.22 -5.23 2.99
C LYS A 24 27.66 -6.60 2.44
N ASP A 25 28.36 -7.41 3.23
CA ASP A 25 28.94 -8.69 2.80
C ASP A 25 28.00 -9.89 3.06
N ALA A 26 26.74 -9.65 3.48
CA ALA A 26 25.77 -10.71 3.74
C ALA A 26 25.45 -11.52 2.46
N PRO A 27 25.67 -12.86 2.46
CA PRO A 27 25.42 -13.67 1.27
C PRO A 27 23.92 -13.68 0.93
N TRP A 28 23.64 -13.45 -0.35
CA TRP A 28 22.30 -13.46 -0.93
C TRP A 28 21.69 -14.87 -0.84
N GLY A 29 20.50 -14.95 -0.23
CA GLY A 29 19.50 -16.02 -0.31
C GLY A 29 19.94 -17.50 -0.37
N GLU A 30 19.66 -18.24 0.71
CA GLU A 30 19.28 -19.67 0.60
C GLU A 30 18.15 -20.11 1.56
N LYS A 31 17.61 -19.25 2.45
CA LYS A 31 16.51 -19.65 3.35
C LYS A 31 15.41 -18.59 3.43
N PRO A 32 14.12 -18.98 3.28
CA PRO A 32 13.00 -18.10 3.50
C PRO A 32 12.83 -17.90 5.01
N ILE A 33 13.37 -16.80 5.53
CA ILE A 33 13.07 -16.34 6.88
C ILE A 33 11.71 -15.64 6.82
N LEU A 34 10.82 -15.96 7.76
CA LEU A 34 9.41 -15.55 7.87
C LEU A 34 9.19 -14.03 7.73
N GLY A 35 9.26 -13.49 6.51
CA GLY A 35 8.63 -12.23 6.15
C GLY A 35 7.11 -12.43 6.11
N PHE A 36 6.34 -11.35 5.89
CA PHE A 36 4.85 -11.31 5.80
C PHE A 36 4.17 -12.33 4.83
N SER A 37 4.93 -13.26 4.25
CA SER A 37 4.62 -14.23 3.19
C SER A 37 3.99 -15.55 3.62
N LEU A 38 3.90 -15.90 4.91
CA LEU A 38 3.60 -17.28 5.32
C LEU A 38 2.48 -17.40 6.38
N GLY A 39 1.37 -16.68 6.21
CA GLY A 39 0.14 -17.01 6.93
C GLY A 39 -0.60 -18.19 6.26
N PRO A 40 -0.95 -19.28 6.97
CA PRO A 40 -1.70 -20.39 6.38
C PRO A 40 -3.15 -19.99 6.04
N TYR A 41 -3.65 -20.65 5.00
CA TYR A 41 -4.95 -20.54 4.32
C TYR A 41 -6.12 -21.04 5.18
N ASP A 42 -7.25 -20.33 5.19
CA ASP A 42 -8.46 -20.62 5.98
C ASP A 42 -9.77 -20.74 5.15
N GLY A 43 -9.68 -20.93 3.83
CA GLY A 43 -10.84 -21.35 3.01
C GLY A 43 -11.28 -20.39 1.91
N ASP A 44 -12.23 -20.87 1.10
CA ASP A 44 -12.83 -20.17 -0.04
C ASP A 44 -14.24 -19.65 0.29
N PHE A 45 -14.45 -18.35 0.01
CA PHE A 45 -15.72 -17.64 0.19
C PHE A 45 -16.69 -17.87 -0.99
N SER A 46 -17.98 -17.94 -0.68
CA SER A 46 -19.09 -18.30 -1.57
C SER A 46 -19.68 -17.10 -2.34
N VAL A 47 -20.68 -17.34 -3.20
CA VAL A 47 -21.26 -16.35 -4.14
C VAL A 47 -22.14 -15.31 -3.42
N GLU A 48 -22.59 -15.62 -2.22
CA GLU A 48 -23.47 -14.81 -1.38
C GLU A 48 -22.77 -13.54 -0.83
N ASP A 49 -21.44 -13.42 -0.95
CA ASP A 49 -20.64 -12.26 -0.49
C ASP A 49 -20.50 -11.14 -1.54
N ARG A 50 -21.38 -11.09 -2.55
CA ARG A 50 -21.30 -10.10 -3.64
C ARG A 50 -21.59 -8.70 -3.12
N LEU A 51 -20.70 -7.75 -3.45
CA LEU A 51 -20.97 -6.34 -3.19
C LEU A 51 -21.97 -5.81 -4.21
N GLU A 52 -23.05 -5.20 -3.72
CA GLU A 52 -24.01 -4.48 -4.55
C GLU A 52 -23.39 -3.20 -5.10
N ILE A 53 -23.64 -2.92 -6.38
CA ILE A 53 -23.36 -1.63 -6.98
C ILE A 53 -24.53 -0.71 -6.61
N VAL A 54 -24.52 -0.19 -5.38
CA VAL A 54 -25.54 0.75 -4.92
C VAL A 54 -25.14 2.16 -5.34
N GLY A 55 -26.07 2.93 -5.91
CA GLY A 55 -25.84 4.34 -6.25
C GLY A 55 -25.41 5.15 -5.04
N ALA A 56 -24.36 5.97 -5.21
CA ALA A 56 -23.70 6.77 -4.20
C ALA A 56 -24.69 7.54 -3.30
N SER A 57 -24.79 7.18 -2.01
CA SER A 57 -25.19 8.14 -0.96
C SER A 57 -24.91 7.73 0.50
N ALA A 58 -24.13 6.68 0.79
CA ALA A 58 -23.94 6.27 2.19
C ALA A 58 -22.56 5.67 2.47
N VAL A 59 -21.51 6.47 2.39
CA VAL A 59 -20.21 6.10 2.96
C VAL A 59 -19.66 7.36 3.63
N LEU A 60 -19.40 7.24 4.94
CA LEU A 60 -19.03 8.29 5.90
C LEU A 60 -20.21 8.94 6.65
N GLY A 61 -21.02 8.10 7.31
CA GLY A 61 -21.90 8.52 8.39
C GLY A 61 -21.14 8.66 9.72
N SER A 62 -20.94 9.90 10.14
CA SER A 62 -20.68 10.40 11.51
C SER A 62 -20.11 9.43 12.55
N SER A 63 -18.81 9.56 12.84
CA SER A 63 -18.31 9.34 14.21
C SER A 63 -18.13 10.70 14.87
N SER A 64 -18.81 10.88 15.99
CA SER A 64 -18.99 12.13 16.74
C SER A 64 -17.67 12.81 17.12
N VAL A 65 -17.58 14.09 16.76
CA VAL A 65 -16.53 15.04 17.10
C VAL A 65 -16.68 15.49 18.56
N SER A 66 -15.67 15.25 19.40
CA SER A 66 -15.44 16.07 20.58
C SER A 66 -14.51 17.24 20.19
N LYS A 67 -15.01 18.46 20.33
CA LYS A 67 -14.25 19.69 20.09
C LYS A 67 -13.20 19.84 21.19
N SER A 68 -11.93 19.94 20.82
CA SER A 68 -10.88 20.52 21.67
C SER A 68 -10.36 21.80 21.03
N THR A 69 -10.31 22.84 21.85
CA THR A 69 -10.03 24.23 21.50
C THR A 69 -8.56 24.47 21.14
N SER A 70 -8.35 25.25 20.09
CA SER A 70 -7.05 25.72 19.59
C SER A 70 -6.33 26.60 20.61
N ASN A 71 -5.01 26.41 20.77
CA ASN A 71 -4.17 27.44 21.36
C ASN A 71 -2.84 27.64 20.62
N GLY A 72 -2.58 28.88 20.22
CA GLY A 72 -1.26 29.52 20.17
C GLY A 72 -0.21 29.00 19.18
N ASN A 73 -0.24 29.50 17.95
CA ASN A 73 0.83 29.31 16.96
C ASN A 73 2.05 30.19 17.31
N LYS A 74 3.20 29.59 17.65
CA LYS A 74 4.49 30.31 17.75
C LYS A 74 5.45 29.80 16.67
N ARG A 75 5.69 30.64 15.66
CA ARG A 75 6.74 30.45 14.65
C ARG A 75 8.12 30.47 15.33
N ARG A 76 8.95 29.44 15.10
CA ARG A 76 10.38 29.50 15.41
C ARG A 76 11.22 29.07 14.22
N ASN A 77 12.29 29.84 14.03
CA ASN A 77 13.20 29.82 12.89
C ASN A 77 14.02 28.52 12.80
N ILE A 78 14.29 28.15 11.55
CA ILE A 78 15.13 27.02 11.13
C ILE A 78 16.56 27.24 11.63
N ARG A 79 17.05 26.35 12.49
CA ARG A 79 18.48 26.12 12.75
C ARG A 79 18.78 24.65 12.51
N THR A 80 19.84 24.40 11.75
CA THR A 80 20.46 23.08 11.57
C THR A 80 20.88 22.57 12.94
N LEU A 81 20.13 21.62 13.50
CA LEU A 81 20.42 21.01 14.80
C LEU A 81 21.34 19.81 14.60
N SER A 82 22.55 19.90 15.14
CA SER A 82 23.41 18.74 15.38
C SER A 82 22.81 17.94 16.53
N MET A 83 22.22 16.77 16.24
CA MET A 83 21.50 15.94 17.19
C MET A 83 22.46 14.92 17.83
N THR A 84 22.76 15.05 19.12
CA THR A 84 23.45 14.01 19.89
C THR A 84 22.42 12.99 20.39
N ARG A 85 22.58 11.72 19.98
CA ARG A 85 21.75 10.58 20.37
C ARG A 85 21.96 10.22 21.85
N ASP A 86 20.87 10.02 22.59
CA ASP A 86 20.82 9.02 23.66
C ASP A 86 19.76 7.97 23.28
N ASP A 87 20.11 6.72 23.57
CA ASP A 87 19.48 5.44 23.21
C ASP A 87 18.65 5.42 21.91
N PRO A 88 19.16 4.87 20.79
CA PRO A 88 18.32 4.64 19.62
C PRO A 88 17.15 3.76 20.06
N MET A 89 15.94 4.33 20.01
CA MET A 89 14.69 3.62 20.27
C MET A 89 14.81 2.19 19.71
N ASP A 90 14.72 1.16 20.57
CA ASP A 90 15.09 -0.22 20.23
C ASP A 90 14.58 -0.58 18.82
N VAL A 91 15.52 -0.60 17.87
CA VAL A 91 15.24 -0.78 16.43
C VAL A 91 14.60 -2.15 16.22
N ASP A 92 14.97 -3.15 17.02
CA ASP A 92 14.36 -4.47 16.99
C ASP A 92 12.92 -4.43 17.50
N ALA A 93 12.67 -3.69 18.58
CA ALA A 93 11.30 -3.50 19.04
C ALA A 93 10.45 -2.76 18.01
N ALA A 94 11.00 -1.75 17.34
CA ALA A 94 10.33 -1.03 16.26
C ALA A 94 10.01 -1.94 15.06
N GLN A 95 10.98 -2.79 14.67
CA GLN A 95 10.79 -3.78 13.61
C GLN A 95 9.72 -4.82 13.99
N ARG A 96 9.78 -5.36 15.21
CA ARG A 96 8.77 -6.31 15.73
C ARG A 96 7.37 -5.71 15.72
N ARG A 97 7.21 -4.44 16.09
CA ARG A 97 5.92 -3.73 16.04
C ARG A 97 5.42 -3.54 14.60
N ALA A 98 6.30 -3.14 13.68
CA ALA A 98 5.95 -3.02 12.27
C ALA A 98 5.50 -4.37 11.67
N ILE A 99 6.16 -5.47 12.04
CA ILE A 99 5.78 -6.84 11.65
C ILE A 99 4.41 -7.22 12.25
N ALA A 100 4.21 -6.97 13.54
CA ALA A 100 2.97 -7.31 14.25
C ALA A 100 1.75 -6.60 13.64
N HIS A 101 1.86 -5.29 13.36
CA HIS A 101 0.79 -4.56 12.66
C HIS A 101 0.51 -5.18 11.27
N GLY A 102 1.54 -5.51 10.50
CA GLY A 102 1.35 -6.16 9.21
C GLY A 102 0.64 -7.52 9.31
N GLN A 103 0.99 -8.35 10.29
CA GLN A 103 0.35 -9.65 10.49
C GLN A 103 -1.13 -9.52 10.90
N GLN A 104 -1.46 -8.52 11.72
CA GLN A 104 -2.80 -8.29 12.22
C GLN A 104 -3.78 -7.83 11.12
N PHE A 105 -3.37 -6.88 10.28
CA PHE A 105 -4.31 -6.18 9.39
C PHE A 105 -4.32 -6.69 7.94
N VAL A 106 -3.31 -7.47 7.51
CA VAL A 106 -3.25 -7.95 6.12
C VAL A 106 -4.40 -8.91 5.79
N LYS A 107 -4.70 -9.89 6.66
CA LYS A 107 -5.74 -10.89 6.36
C LYS A 107 -7.13 -10.27 6.12
N PRO A 108 -7.66 -9.39 7.00
CA PRO A 108 -8.92 -8.71 6.76
C PRO A 108 -8.94 -7.91 5.46
N LEU A 109 -7.87 -7.15 5.17
CA LEU A 109 -7.81 -6.37 3.93
C LEU A 109 -7.72 -7.25 2.69
N VAL A 110 -7.04 -8.40 2.74
CA VAL A 110 -7.05 -9.38 1.64
C VAL A 110 -8.47 -9.86 1.36
N ALA A 111 -9.24 -10.19 2.39
CA ALA A 111 -10.62 -10.62 2.23
C ALA A 111 -11.48 -9.52 1.58
N ALA A 112 -11.37 -8.28 2.07
CA ALA A 112 -12.11 -7.14 1.52
C ALA A 112 -11.77 -6.86 0.05
N VAL A 113 -10.48 -6.79 -0.29
CA VAL A 113 -10.03 -6.57 -1.67
C VAL A 113 -10.46 -7.73 -2.57
N LEU A 114 -10.36 -8.97 -2.10
CA LEU A 114 -10.75 -10.14 -2.88
C LEU A 114 -12.26 -10.17 -3.16
N ARG A 115 -13.10 -9.75 -2.20
CA ARG A 115 -14.55 -9.60 -2.43
C ARG A 115 -14.82 -8.62 -3.56
N VAL A 116 -14.22 -7.43 -3.53
CA VAL A 116 -14.38 -6.43 -4.61
C VAL A 116 -13.91 -6.99 -5.95
N LEU A 117 -12.71 -7.60 -6.00
CA LEU A 117 -12.17 -8.17 -7.24
C LEU A 117 -13.07 -9.28 -7.81
N LYS A 118 -13.65 -10.13 -6.95
CA LYS A 118 -14.62 -11.15 -7.37
C LYS A 118 -15.89 -10.51 -7.93
N SER A 119 -16.43 -9.48 -7.27
CA SER A 119 -17.61 -8.76 -7.77
C SER A 119 -17.34 -8.09 -9.12
N GLN A 120 -16.16 -7.52 -9.33
CA GLN A 120 -15.72 -7.00 -10.63
C GLN A 120 -15.71 -8.09 -11.71
N LYS A 121 -15.16 -9.27 -11.40
CA LYS A 121 -15.12 -10.41 -12.32
C LYS A 121 -16.53 -10.86 -12.73
N ILE A 122 -17.43 -10.99 -11.76
CA ILE A 122 -18.82 -11.40 -11.99
C ILE A 122 -19.53 -10.37 -12.88
N HIS A 123 -19.42 -9.08 -12.55
CA HIS A 123 -19.98 -8.00 -13.36
C HIS A 123 -19.50 -8.06 -14.81
N ILE A 124 -18.18 -8.19 -15.04
CA ILE A 124 -17.63 -8.30 -16.40
C ILE A 124 -18.20 -9.51 -17.13
N ALA A 125 -18.30 -10.67 -16.46
CA ALA A 125 -18.82 -11.88 -17.07
C ALA A 125 -20.29 -11.75 -17.47
N GLU A 126 -21.12 -11.10 -16.66
CA GLU A 126 -22.52 -10.80 -16.98
C GLU A 126 -22.63 -9.83 -18.16
N GLN A 127 -21.88 -8.72 -18.11
CA GLN A 127 -21.92 -7.71 -19.17
C GLN A 127 -21.41 -8.24 -20.53
N LEU A 128 -20.50 -9.22 -20.51
CA LEU A 128 -20.05 -9.91 -21.72
C LEU A 128 -21.13 -10.78 -22.37
N GLN A 129 -22.11 -11.29 -21.62
CA GLN A 129 -23.23 -12.06 -22.19
C GLN A 129 -24.20 -11.17 -22.98
N GLU A 130 -24.26 -9.89 -22.62
CA GLU A 130 -25.13 -8.90 -23.26
C GLU A 130 -24.48 -8.18 -24.45
N LEU A 131 -23.17 -8.31 -24.63
CA LEU A 131 -22.42 -7.61 -25.68
C LEU A 131 -22.28 -8.47 -26.93
N THR A 132 -22.61 -7.91 -28.08
CA THR A 132 -22.34 -8.53 -29.38
C THR A 132 -20.87 -8.36 -29.79
N PRO A 133 -20.31 -9.26 -30.61
CA PRO A 133 -18.95 -9.11 -31.15
C PRO A 133 -18.70 -7.76 -31.84
N GLN A 134 -19.71 -7.21 -32.50
CA GLN A 134 -19.66 -5.92 -33.19
C GLN A 134 -19.55 -4.73 -32.22
N GLU A 135 -20.14 -4.83 -31.03
CA GLU A 135 -20.07 -3.76 -30.01
C GLU A 135 -18.70 -3.71 -29.31
N LEU A 136 -17.94 -4.81 -29.31
CA LEU A 136 -16.62 -4.89 -28.68
C LEU A 136 -15.52 -4.17 -29.50
N VAL A 137 -15.66 -4.08 -30.83
CA VAL A 137 -14.59 -3.64 -31.74
C VAL A 137 -14.92 -2.30 -32.41
N LEU A 138 -13.97 -1.37 -32.45
CA LEU A 138 -14.05 -0.19 -33.31
C LEU A 138 -13.66 -0.58 -34.75
N SER A 139 -14.47 -0.21 -35.74
CA SER A 139 -14.23 -0.52 -37.16
C SER A 139 -12.83 -0.10 -37.64
N PRO A 140 -12.20 -0.83 -38.58
CA PRO A 140 -10.77 -0.76 -38.86
C PRO A 140 -10.43 0.43 -39.77
N LYS A 141 -10.20 1.62 -39.22
CA LYS A 141 -9.44 2.67 -39.92
C LYS A 141 -8.57 3.44 -38.94
N LEU A 142 -7.40 2.89 -38.61
CA LEU A 142 -6.31 3.65 -37.99
C LEU A 142 -4.98 3.22 -38.62
N SER A 143 -4.47 4.01 -39.56
CA SER A 143 -3.08 3.96 -39.99
C SER A 143 -2.19 4.36 -38.80
N MET A 144 -1.19 3.56 -38.44
CA MET A 144 -0.43 3.74 -37.20
C MET A 144 1.06 4.03 -37.42
N GLU A 145 1.58 4.98 -36.63
CA GLU A 145 3.00 5.19 -36.31
C GLU A 145 3.38 4.42 -35.02
N PRO A 146 4.62 3.88 -34.86
CA PRO A 146 4.90 2.76 -33.96
C PRO A 146 5.17 3.09 -32.48
N ARG A 147 5.00 4.34 -32.02
CA ARG A 147 5.58 4.77 -30.73
C ARG A 147 4.72 4.64 -29.46
N ASN A 148 3.48 4.13 -29.50
CA ASN A 148 2.67 3.97 -28.29
C ASN A 148 1.72 2.75 -28.33
N ARG A 149 2.29 1.54 -28.22
CA ARG A 149 1.53 0.27 -28.28
C ARG A 149 0.48 0.14 -27.17
N GLN A 150 0.77 0.59 -25.94
CA GLN A 150 -0.20 0.56 -24.83
C GLN A 150 -1.38 1.52 -25.01
N LEU A 151 -1.14 2.70 -25.61
CA LEU A 151 -2.19 3.68 -25.90
C LEU A 151 -3.03 3.29 -27.13
N ALA A 152 -2.45 2.52 -28.06
CA ALA A 152 -3.13 1.96 -29.22
C ALA A 152 -4.13 0.84 -28.86
N VAL A 153 -3.80 0.00 -27.86
CA VAL A 153 -4.64 -1.13 -27.41
C VAL A 153 -6.01 -0.65 -26.88
N VAL A 154 -6.06 0.48 -26.18
CA VAL A 154 -7.32 1.06 -25.67
C VAL A 154 -8.18 1.64 -26.81
N ARG A 155 -7.58 1.99 -27.95
CA ARG A 155 -8.29 2.61 -29.10
C ARG A 155 -8.95 1.61 -30.04
N ALA A 156 -8.67 0.32 -29.91
CA ALA A 156 -9.26 -0.71 -30.77
C ALA A 156 -10.55 -1.31 -30.17
N VAL A 157 -10.69 -1.28 -28.83
CA VAL A 157 -11.93 -1.65 -28.13
C VAL A 157 -12.85 -0.45 -28.02
N SER A 158 -14.16 -0.63 -28.23
CA SER A 158 -15.10 0.50 -28.14
C SER A 158 -15.14 1.09 -26.72
N ALA A 159 -15.07 2.42 -26.60
CA ALA A 159 -15.11 3.10 -25.31
C ALA A 159 -16.44 2.85 -24.57
N ALA A 160 -17.53 2.68 -25.32
CA ALA A 160 -18.84 2.33 -24.78
C ALA A 160 -18.86 0.91 -24.20
N ALA A 161 -18.32 -0.08 -24.91
CA ALA A 161 -18.20 -1.45 -24.39
C ALA A 161 -17.27 -1.50 -23.18
N LEU A 162 -16.11 -0.83 -23.21
CA LEU A 162 -15.22 -0.76 -22.05
C LEU A 162 -15.91 -0.14 -20.84
N LYS A 163 -16.70 0.92 -21.02
CA LYS A 163 -17.46 1.52 -19.92
C LYS A 163 -18.52 0.56 -19.38
N LYS A 164 -19.24 -0.16 -20.23
CA LYS A 164 -20.23 -1.18 -19.83
C LYS A 164 -19.56 -2.32 -19.03
N LEU A 165 -18.44 -2.82 -19.54
CA LEU A 165 -17.65 -3.87 -18.89
C LEU A 165 -17.03 -3.41 -17.56
N PHE A 166 -16.54 -2.18 -17.50
CA PHE A 166 -15.82 -1.68 -16.33
C PHE A 166 -15.82 -0.13 -16.28
N ASP A 167 -16.76 0.46 -15.54
CA ASP A 167 -16.71 1.89 -15.21
C ASP A 167 -15.79 2.11 -14.00
N PRO A 168 -14.59 2.70 -14.17
CA PRO A 168 -13.66 2.91 -13.07
C PRO A 168 -14.25 3.82 -11.98
N ARG A 169 -15.11 4.78 -12.30
CA ARG A 169 -15.65 5.71 -11.29
C ARG A 169 -16.57 4.99 -10.31
N THR A 170 -17.48 4.17 -10.83
CA THR A 170 -18.36 3.33 -10.03
C THR A 170 -17.55 2.37 -9.15
N TRP A 171 -16.55 1.71 -9.74
CA TRP A 171 -15.71 0.79 -8.98
C TRP A 171 -14.80 1.50 -7.98
N ASP A 172 -14.41 2.76 -8.19
CA ASP A 172 -13.61 3.52 -7.23
C ASP A 172 -14.39 3.74 -5.93
N GLU A 173 -15.68 4.08 -6.03
CA GLU A 173 -16.56 4.26 -4.88
C GLU A 173 -16.79 2.95 -4.12
N VAL A 174 -17.15 1.87 -4.82
CA VAL A 174 -17.36 0.55 -4.21
C VAL A 174 -16.08 0.04 -3.55
N PHE A 175 -14.93 0.19 -4.23
CA PHE A 175 -13.65 -0.24 -3.69
C PHE A 175 -13.27 0.56 -2.45
N ALA A 176 -13.36 1.90 -2.51
CA ALA A 176 -13.05 2.77 -1.39
C ALA A 176 -13.91 2.44 -0.15
N ALA A 177 -15.23 2.27 -0.34
CA ALA A 177 -16.15 1.90 0.72
C ALA A 177 -15.78 0.57 1.37
N ALA A 178 -15.42 -0.43 0.58
CA ALA A 178 -15.11 -1.77 1.06
C ALA A 178 -13.78 -1.85 1.84
N VAL A 179 -12.85 -0.91 1.66
CA VAL A 179 -11.51 -0.97 2.27
C VAL A 179 -11.23 0.15 3.28
N ALA A 180 -12.07 1.18 3.37
CA ALA A 180 -11.84 2.35 4.21
C ALA A 180 -11.51 1.98 5.66
N ASP A 181 -12.36 1.19 6.31
CA ASP A 181 -12.13 0.78 7.70
C ASP A 181 -10.87 -0.09 7.83
N HIS A 182 -10.62 -0.96 6.86
CA HIS A 182 -9.43 -1.82 6.86
C HIS A 182 -8.12 -1.05 6.68
N LEU A 183 -8.15 0.19 6.18
CA LEU A 183 -7.00 1.10 6.13
C LEU A 183 -6.97 2.06 7.32
N ALA A 184 -8.12 2.45 7.87
CA ALA A 184 -8.19 3.29 9.06
C ALA A 184 -7.63 2.59 10.30
N GLN A 185 -7.97 1.31 10.49
CA GLN A 185 -7.53 0.52 11.66
C GLN A 185 -5.99 0.43 11.81
N PRO A 186 -5.20 -0.01 10.79
CA PRO A 186 -3.74 -0.05 10.89
C PRO A 186 -3.12 1.34 11.09
N PHE A 187 -3.70 2.37 10.45
CA PHE A 187 -3.26 3.75 10.65
C PHE A 187 -3.44 4.19 12.11
N LEU A 188 -4.63 3.99 12.67
CA LEU A 188 -4.95 4.37 14.05
C LEU A 188 -4.11 3.61 15.06
N ALA A 189 -3.95 2.29 14.88
CA ALA A 189 -3.11 1.47 15.74
C ALA A 189 -1.67 1.98 15.76
N ALA A 190 -1.12 2.28 14.59
CA ALA A 190 0.24 2.78 14.44
C ALA A 190 0.42 4.20 15.00
N ALA A 191 -0.55 5.08 14.82
CA ALA A 191 -0.52 6.44 15.35
C ALA A 191 -0.63 6.45 16.88
N SER A 192 -1.56 5.67 17.44
CA SER A 192 -1.72 5.49 18.89
C SER A 192 -0.45 4.92 19.53
N ASP A 193 0.15 3.91 18.91
CA ASP A 193 1.38 3.31 19.43
C ASP A 193 2.57 4.28 19.36
N ALA A 194 2.71 5.01 18.24
CA ALA A 194 3.74 6.03 18.06
C ALA A 194 3.62 7.15 19.10
N THR A 195 2.40 7.66 19.34
CA THR A 195 2.12 8.73 20.31
C THR A 195 2.44 8.26 21.73
N ARG A 196 1.93 7.08 22.12
CA ARG A 196 2.15 6.50 23.44
C ARG A 196 3.62 6.15 23.68
N THR A 197 4.34 5.71 22.65
CA THR A 197 5.77 5.36 22.80
C THR A 197 6.59 6.59 23.17
N VAL A 198 6.33 7.71 22.50
CA VAL A 198 7.08 8.96 22.67
C VAL A 198 6.59 9.77 23.88
N ALA A 199 5.31 10.18 23.90
CA ALA A 199 4.78 11.13 24.88
C ALA A 199 3.97 10.49 26.02
N LYS A 200 3.69 9.18 25.97
CA LYS A 200 2.77 8.48 26.90
C LYS A 200 1.33 9.02 26.88
N GLU A 201 0.95 9.68 25.80
CA GLU A 201 -0.38 10.25 25.58
C GLU A 201 -1.25 9.39 24.64
N GLU A 202 -2.55 9.68 24.62
CA GLU A 202 -3.49 9.12 23.65
C GLU A 202 -3.46 9.89 22.34
N PHE A 203 -3.54 9.16 21.22
CA PHE A 203 -3.59 9.77 19.90
C PHE A 203 -4.98 10.35 19.59
N ILE A 204 -5.02 11.60 19.17
CA ILE A 204 -6.23 12.28 18.71
C ILE A 204 -6.36 12.10 17.20
N PHE A 205 -7.44 11.45 16.75
CA PHE A 205 -7.74 11.27 15.32
C PHE A 205 -8.24 12.56 14.67
N SER A 206 -7.31 13.49 14.47
CA SER A 206 -7.55 14.82 13.92
C SER A 206 -8.12 14.80 12.49
N ILE A 207 -8.66 15.94 12.05
CA ILE A 207 -9.14 16.12 10.67
C ILE A 207 -8.04 15.81 9.65
N MET A 208 -6.78 16.15 9.94
CA MET A 208 -5.64 15.84 9.07
C MET A 208 -5.38 14.33 8.98
N ALA A 209 -5.50 13.62 10.09
CA ALA A 209 -5.35 12.17 10.11
C ALA A 209 -6.51 11.47 9.37
N GLN A 210 -7.74 11.96 9.52
CA GLN A 210 -8.90 11.48 8.77
C GLN A 210 -8.71 11.69 7.26
N GLU A 211 -8.23 12.87 6.86
CA GLU A 211 -7.98 13.19 5.46
C GLU A 211 -6.83 12.36 4.87
N ALA A 212 -5.82 12.01 5.66
CA ALA A 212 -4.74 11.11 5.23
C ALA A 212 -5.29 9.71 4.88
N VAL A 213 -6.06 9.10 5.78
CA VAL A 213 -6.72 7.80 5.55
C VAL A 213 -7.65 7.87 4.34
N ARG A 214 -8.44 8.93 4.23
CA ARG A 214 -9.34 9.16 3.09
C ARG A 214 -8.55 9.24 1.77
N THR A 215 -7.50 10.06 1.73
CA THR A 215 -6.64 10.25 0.55
C THR A 215 -5.99 8.94 0.12
N GLN A 216 -5.45 8.17 1.07
CA GLN A 216 -4.87 6.85 0.78
C GLN A 216 -5.92 5.92 0.17
N THR A 217 -7.11 5.85 0.78
CA THR A 217 -8.21 4.98 0.35
C THR A 217 -8.64 5.26 -1.09
N PHE A 218 -8.91 6.52 -1.43
CA PHE A 218 -9.32 6.89 -2.80
C PHE A 218 -8.19 6.72 -3.81
N LYS A 219 -6.94 7.01 -3.43
CA LYS A 219 -5.78 6.80 -4.31
C LYS A 219 -5.57 5.32 -4.61
N LEU A 220 -5.71 4.46 -3.62
CA LEU A 220 -5.67 3.00 -3.80
C LEU A 220 -6.76 2.54 -4.77
N ALA A 221 -8.02 2.93 -4.52
CA ALA A 221 -9.16 2.57 -5.36
C ALA A 221 -8.90 2.93 -6.83
N GLY A 222 -8.54 4.19 -7.09
CA GLY A 222 -8.21 4.66 -8.43
C GLY A 222 -7.05 3.90 -9.09
N GLN A 223 -5.96 3.64 -8.36
CA GLN A 223 -4.80 2.90 -8.90
C GLN A 223 -5.15 1.44 -9.25
N VAL A 224 -5.92 0.77 -8.40
CA VAL A 224 -6.35 -0.62 -8.62
C VAL A 224 -7.29 -0.71 -9.80
N ASN A 225 -8.31 0.15 -9.86
CA ASN A 225 -9.33 0.11 -10.89
C ASN A 225 -8.84 0.59 -12.25
N GLN A 226 -7.97 1.60 -12.31
CA GLN A 226 -7.29 1.94 -13.57
C GLN A 226 -6.43 0.78 -14.08
N THR A 227 -5.77 0.05 -13.19
CA THR A 227 -5.01 -1.15 -13.57
C THR A 227 -5.93 -2.27 -14.04
N THR A 228 -7.08 -2.46 -13.39
CA THR A 228 -8.11 -3.42 -13.81
C THR A 228 -8.64 -3.06 -15.20
N LEU A 229 -9.03 -1.81 -15.44
CA LEU A 229 -9.52 -1.32 -16.73
C LEU A 229 -8.52 -1.61 -17.86
N ARG A 230 -7.23 -1.32 -17.67
CA ARG A 230 -6.18 -1.63 -18.66
C ARG A 230 -6.09 -3.13 -18.95
N LYS A 231 -6.19 -3.97 -17.92
CA LYS A 231 -6.18 -5.43 -18.07
C LYS A 231 -7.42 -5.96 -18.77
N VAL A 232 -8.60 -5.39 -18.50
CA VAL A 232 -9.85 -5.67 -19.21
C VAL A 232 -9.72 -5.32 -20.69
N ALA A 233 -9.28 -4.10 -21.00
CA ALA A 233 -9.08 -3.67 -22.40
C ALA A 233 -8.09 -4.59 -23.15
N HIS A 234 -6.97 -4.95 -22.52
CA HIS A 234 -6.00 -5.87 -23.12
C HIS A 234 -6.56 -7.29 -23.29
N ALA A 235 -7.35 -7.79 -22.34
CA ALA A 235 -7.98 -9.11 -22.44
C ALA A 235 -9.02 -9.15 -23.58
N VAL A 236 -9.83 -8.09 -23.72
CA VAL A 236 -10.78 -7.95 -24.83
C VAL A 236 -10.05 -7.91 -26.16
N GLN A 237 -9.03 -7.06 -26.30
CA GLN A 237 -8.26 -6.99 -27.55
C GLN A 237 -7.63 -8.34 -27.91
N GLY A 238 -6.98 -8.98 -26.94
CA GLY A 238 -6.37 -10.29 -27.17
C GLY A 238 -7.38 -11.37 -27.54
N ALA A 239 -8.60 -11.32 -27.02
CA ALA A 239 -9.66 -12.24 -27.43
C ALA A 239 -10.10 -11.97 -28.88
N VAL A 240 -10.31 -10.71 -29.24
CA VAL A 240 -10.66 -10.30 -30.62
C VAL A 240 -9.59 -10.74 -31.62
N ASP A 241 -8.32 -10.48 -31.34
CA ASP A 241 -7.19 -10.85 -32.21
C ASP A 241 -7.09 -12.37 -32.45
N ASN A 242 -7.58 -13.17 -31.51
CA ASN A 242 -7.56 -14.64 -31.56
C ASN A 242 -8.93 -15.26 -31.89
N ALA A 243 -9.92 -14.46 -32.29
CA ALA A 243 -11.30 -14.90 -32.54
C ALA A 243 -11.93 -15.68 -31.37
N GLU A 244 -11.59 -15.31 -30.13
CA GLU A 244 -12.15 -15.90 -28.91
C GLU A 244 -13.44 -15.17 -28.50
N GLY A 245 -14.44 -15.94 -28.05
CA GLY A 245 -15.66 -15.40 -27.47
C GLY A 245 -15.50 -14.94 -26.00
N ALA A 246 -16.62 -14.59 -25.37
CA ALA A 246 -16.68 -14.11 -23.98
C ALA A 246 -15.92 -15.01 -22.97
N ALA A 247 -16.00 -16.34 -23.12
CA ALA A 247 -15.28 -17.29 -22.28
C ALA A 247 -13.74 -17.11 -22.34
N GLY A 248 -13.19 -16.75 -23.51
CA GLY A 248 -11.77 -16.46 -23.67
C GLY A 248 -11.34 -15.19 -22.94
N ILE A 249 -12.18 -14.14 -22.98
CA ILE A 249 -11.96 -12.88 -22.23
C ILE A 249 -11.92 -13.17 -20.72
N VAL A 250 -12.91 -13.89 -20.20
CA VAL A 250 -12.97 -14.26 -18.77
C VAL A 250 -11.75 -15.07 -18.38
N LYS A 251 -11.35 -16.05 -19.20
CA LYS A 251 -10.16 -16.88 -18.97
C LYS A 251 -8.88 -16.03 -18.89
N ARG A 252 -8.71 -15.04 -19.78
CA ARG A 252 -7.57 -14.10 -19.76
C ARG A 252 -7.55 -13.24 -18.49
N LEU A 253 -8.70 -13.02 -17.87
CA LEU A 253 -8.85 -12.18 -16.69
C LEU A 253 -8.72 -12.92 -15.35
N GLU A 254 -8.58 -14.25 -15.32
CA GLU A 254 -8.51 -15.03 -14.08
C GLU A 254 -7.49 -14.49 -13.06
N SER A 255 -6.26 -14.23 -13.51
CA SER A 255 -5.20 -13.70 -12.63
C SER A 255 -5.43 -12.24 -12.20
N THR A 256 -6.25 -11.48 -12.95
CA THR A 256 -6.58 -10.08 -12.65
C THR A 256 -7.44 -9.96 -11.40
N PHE A 257 -8.28 -10.97 -11.14
CA PHE A 257 -9.21 -10.97 -10.00
C PHE A 257 -8.82 -12.00 -8.92
N GLY A 258 -7.62 -12.55 -9.04
CA GLY A 258 -7.14 -13.62 -8.16
C GLY A 258 -6.63 -13.15 -6.80
N ARG A 259 -6.61 -14.09 -5.85
CA ARG A 259 -6.14 -13.92 -4.46
C ARG A 259 -4.70 -13.38 -4.36
N ASN A 260 -3.83 -13.74 -5.30
CA ASN A 260 -2.45 -13.24 -5.31
C ASN A 260 -2.39 -11.73 -5.50
N ARG A 261 -3.23 -11.16 -6.38
CA ARG A 261 -3.32 -9.71 -6.57
C ARG A 261 -3.87 -9.04 -5.31
N ALA A 262 -4.92 -9.59 -4.71
CA ALA A 262 -5.48 -9.07 -3.46
C ALA A 262 -4.43 -9.05 -2.33
N ARG A 263 -3.62 -10.11 -2.21
CA ARG A 263 -2.51 -10.18 -1.24
C ARG A 263 -1.45 -9.11 -1.46
N VAL A 264 -1.04 -8.90 -2.70
CA VAL A 264 -0.03 -7.88 -3.04
C VAL A 264 -0.54 -6.47 -2.73
N ILE A 265 -1.81 -6.18 -3.08
CA ILE A 265 -2.46 -4.91 -2.76
C ILE A 265 -2.50 -4.72 -1.23
N ALA A 266 -3.09 -5.68 -0.51
CA ALA A 266 -3.26 -5.55 0.93
C ALA A 266 -1.94 -5.32 1.66
N ARG A 267 -0.91 -6.09 1.35
CA ARG A 267 0.41 -5.92 2.00
C ARG A 267 1.00 -4.54 1.76
N THR A 268 0.94 -4.06 0.52
CA THR A 268 1.48 -2.75 0.16
C THR A 268 0.76 -1.64 0.94
N GLU A 269 -0.55 -1.73 1.04
CA GLU A 269 -1.37 -0.66 1.62
C GLU A 269 -1.42 -0.67 3.15
N ILE A 270 -1.28 -1.85 3.79
CA ILE A 270 -1.07 -1.92 5.24
C ILE A 270 0.24 -1.24 5.62
N ILE A 271 1.32 -1.43 4.85
CA ILE A 271 2.59 -0.74 5.13
C ILE A 271 2.41 0.76 5.00
N THR A 272 1.80 1.23 3.90
CA THR A 272 1.49 2.66 3.72
C THR A 272 0.71 3.21 4.92
N ALA A 273 -0.37 2.53 5.33
CA ALA A 273 -1.22 2.99 6.43
C ALA A 273 -0.48 3.02 7.78
N VAL A 274 0.32 1.99 8.09
CA VAL A 274 1.13 1.93 9.31
C VAL A 274 2.15 3.05 9.35
N GLN A 275 2.88 3.27 8.26
CA GLN A 275 3.94 4.28 8.22
C GLN A 275 3.37 5.70 8.25
N GLU A 276 2.25 5.95 7.55
CA GLU A 276 1.55 7.24 7.65
C GLU A 276 0.99 7.46 9.06
N GLY A 277 0.42 6.44 9.70
CA GLY A 277 -0.05 6.49 11.08
C GLY A 277 1.07 6.85 12.06
N GLN A 278 2.24 6.21 11.94
CA GLN A 278 3.42 6.52 12.77
C GLN A 278 3.82 7.99 12.66
N VAL A 279 3.91 8.52 11.44
CA VAL A 279 4.26 9.94 11.21
C VAL A 279 3.22 10.87 11.84
N HIS A 280 1.93 10.55 11.74
CA HIS A 280 0.88 11.37 12.37
C HIS A 280 0.95 11.32 13.90
N GLY A 281 1.22 10.15 14.49
CA GLY A 281 1.39 10.01 15.92
C GLY A 281 2.61 10.80 16.43
N TRP A 282 3.75 10.69 15.75
CA TRP A 282 4.95 11.49 16.07
C TRP A 282 4.71 12.99 15.90
N ARG A 283 3.97 13.40 14.86
CA ARG A 283 3.63 14.81 14.63
C ARG A 283 2.75 15.36 15.75
N SER A 284 1.80 14.58 16.25
CA SER A 284 0.88 15.04 17.30
C SER A 284 1.57 15.28 18.64
N THR A 285 2.70 14.64 18.93
CA THR A 285 3.42 14.88 20.19
C THR A 285 4.17 16.21 20.19
N GLY A 286 4.65 16.67 19.02
CA GLY A 286 5.54 17.82 18.92
C GLY A 286 6.96 17.56 19.47
N GLU A 287 7.27 16.33 19.88
CA GLU A 287 8.55 15.94 20.50
C GLU A 287 9.50 15.23 19.53
N VAL A 288 9.01 14.86 18.33
CA VAL A 288 9.78 14.13 17.32
C VAL A 288 10.23 15.10 16.22
N PRO A 289 11.45 15.66 16.30
CA PRO A 289 11.98 16.54 15.24
C PRO A 289 12.35 15.79 13.96
N GLY A 290 12.66 14.49 14.03
CA GLY A 290 13.19 13.74 12.91
C GLY A 290 12.75 12.28 12.87
N LYS A 291 13.05 11.62 11.76
CA LYS A 291 12.77 10.21 11.51
C LYS A 291 13.93 9.58 10.76
N GLN A 292 14.18 8.30 11.02
CA GLN A 292 15.21 7.50 10.38
C GLN A 292 14.58 6.34 9.62
N TRP A 293 15.06 6.07 8.40
CA TRP A 293 14.63 4.95 7.58
C TRP A 293 15.47 3.70 7.91
N HIS A 294 14.81 2.55 8.02
CA HIS A 294 15.43 1.26 8.27
C HIS A 294 14.95 0.23 7.27
N VAL A 295 15.88 -0.55 6.72
CA VAL A 295 15.56 -1.68 5.85
C VAL A 295 15.34 -2.95 6.67
N SER A 296 14.43 -3.81 6.21
CA SER A 296 14.11 -5.08 6.89
C SER A 296 14.50 -6.25 5.98
N GLY A 297 15.57 -6.95 6.35
CA GLY A 297 15.95 -8.25 5.79
C GLY A 297 16.51 -8.27 4.36
N ASN A 298 16.60 -9.48 3.80
CA ASN A 298 17.41 -9.82 2.62
C ASN A 298 16.75 -9.51 1.25
N ASN A 299 15.47 -9.11 1.21
CA ASN A 299 14.75 -8.78 -0.03
C ASN A 299 14.56 -7.26 -0.23
N THR A 300 15.43 -6.48 0.38
CA THR A 300 15.47 -5.04 0.21
C THR A 300 16.05 -4.69 -1.16
N ARG A 301 15.46 -3.70 -1.83
CA ARG A 301 15.92 -3.22 -3.13
C ARG A 301 17.16 -2.35 -2.95
N GLU A 302 18.03 -2.32 -3.96
CA GLU A 302 19.20 -1.43 -3.98
C GLU A 302 18.81 0.03 -3.71
N SER A 303 17.71 0.49 -4.32
CA SER A 303 17.16 1.84 -4.09
C SER A 303 16.83 2.12 -2.62
N HIS A 304 16.43 1.11 -1.86
CA HIS A 304 16.06 1.27 -0.44
C HIS A 304 17.28 1.11 0.48
N PHE A 305 18.28 0.32 0.09
CA PHE A 305 19.55 0.24 0.82
C PHE A 305 20.28 1.59 0.86
N ALA A 306 20.18 2.39 -0.20
CA ALA A 306 20.71 3.75 -0.21
C ALA A 306 20.01 4.71 0.79
N ALA A 307 18.77 4.41 1.17
CA ALA A 307 18.01 5.15 2.17
C ALA A 307 18.20 4.60 3.58
N ASP A 308 18.83 3.44 3.75
CA ASP A 308 19.02 2.83 5.07
C ASP A 308 19.87 3.72 5.97
N GLY A 309 19.40 3.96 7.20
CA GLY A 309 20.01 4.88 8.14
C GLY A 309 19.86 6.35 7.78
N GLN A 310 19.24 6.72 6.65
CA GLN A 310 19.00 8.12 6.31
C GLN A 310 18.13 8.77 7.39
N GLU A 311 18.57 9.91 7.90
CA GLU A 311 17.86 10.72 8.89
C GLU A 311 17.36 12.01 8.22
N VAL A 312 16.10 12.33 8.43
CA VAL A 312 15.47 13.55 7.91
C VAL A 312 14.58 14.17 8.98
N MET A 313 14.31 15.48 8.87
CA MET A 313 13.28 16.11 9.69
C MET A 313 11.93 15.42 9.51
N LEU A 314 11.05 15.45 10.52
CA LEU A 314 9.78 14.71 10.48
C LEU A 314 8.94 15.02 9.23
N GLU A 315 8.91 16.28 8.79
CA GLU A 315 8.19 16.74 7.59
C GLU A 315 9.01 16.66 6.29
N ALA A 316 10.30 16.32 6.38
CA ALA A 316 11.16 16.17 5.21
C ALA A 316 10.99 14.79 4.56
N MET A 317 11.45 14.70 3.31
CA MET A 317 11.42 13.49 2.50
C MET A 317 12.78 12.80 2.49
N PHE A 318 12.74 11.47 2.52
CA PHE A 318 13.86 10.61 2.18
C PHE A 318 14.15 10.67 0.68
N VAL A 319 15.38 10.32 0.31
CA VAL A 319 15.83 10.17 -1.08
C VAL A 319 16.27 8.74 -1.28
N LEU A 320 15.56 8.01 -2.13
CA LEU A 320 15.91 6.64 -2.48
C LEU A 320 17.07 6.63 -3.49
N GLY A 321 17.76 5.50 -3.61
CA GLY A 321 18.82 5.31 -4.61
C GLY A 321 18.33 5.40 -6.06
N SER A 322 17.02 5.29 -6.29
CA SER A 322 16.39 5.56 -7.59
C SER A 322 16.26 7.06 -7.91
N GLY A 323 16.58 7.95 -6.96
CA GLY A 323 16.33 9.40 -7.03
C GLY A 323 14.89 9.79 -6.65
N ALA A 324 14.04 8.84 -6.30
CA ALA A 324 12.67 9.10 -5.87
C ALA A 324 12.63 9.67 -4.44
N TYR A 325 11.67 10.57 -4.19
CA TYR A 325 11.41 11.13 -2.87
C TYR A 325 10.25 10.41 -2.18
N ALA A 326 10.41 10.09 -0.89
CA ALA A 326 9.39 9.43 -0.09
C ALA A 326 9.27 10.06 1.31
N ASN A 327 8.06 10.15 1.84
CA ASN A 327 7.83 10.58 3.23
C ASN A 327 8.12 9.43 4.18
N ALA A 328 7.92 8.20 3.71
CA ALA A 328 8.01 6.97 4.48
C ALA A 328 8.05 5.72 3.56
N PRO A 329 8.38 4.53 4.10
CA PRO A 329 8.22 3.29 3.38
C PRO A 329 6.78 3.07 2.88
N GLY A 330 6.65 2.61 1.63
CA GLY A 330 5.34 2.37 1.04
C GLY A 330 4.60 3.64 0.60
N ASP A 331 5.25 4.81 0.60
CA ASP A 331 4.65 6.08 0.17
C ASP A 331 3.96 5.97 -1.20
N THR A 332 2.74 6.52 -1.29
CA THR A 332 1.90 6.45 -2.48
C THR A 332 2.44 7.19 -3.71
N ARG A 333 3.49 8.00 -3.57
CA ARG A 333 4.20 8.69 -4.66
C ARG A 333 5.23 7.82 -5.35
N LEU A 334 5.65 6.74 -4.68
CA LEU A 334 6.62 5.81 -5.25
C LEU A 334 6.01 5.00 -6.38
N THR A 335 6.85 4.64 -7.34
CA THR A 335 6.48 3.71 -8.41
C THR A 335 6.23 2.32 -7.83
N ALA A 336 5.56 1.45 -8.58
CA ALA A 336 5.39 0.05 -8.16
C ALA A 336 6.72 -0.65 -7.86
N GLY A 337 7.79 -0.25 -8.57
CA GLY A 337 9.16 -0.73 -8.39
C GLY A 337 9.69 -0.47 -6.98
N ASP A 338 9.46 0.70 -6.40
CA ASP A 338 9.94 1.09 -5.06
C ASP A 338 8.87 0.95 -3.96
N ARG A 339 7.62 0.64 -4.32
CA ARG A 339 6.51 0.63 -3.36
C ARG A 339 6.06 -0.77 -2.94
N VAL A 340 5.86 -1.66 -3.92
CA VAL A 340 5.12 -2.91 -3.71
C VAL A 340 5.94 -3.89 -2.87
N ASN A 341 5.31 -4.58 -1.90
CA ASN A 341 5.99 -5.56 -1.03
C ASN A 341 7.23 -5.01 -0.30
N CYS A 342 7.31 -3.68 -0.08
CA CYS A 342 8.32 -3.10 0.80
C CYS A 342 8.24 -3.75 2.20
N GLN A 343 9.33 -3.75 2.96
CA GLN A 343 9.31 -4.21 4.37
C GLN A 343 10.08 -3.24 5.27
N CYS A 344 10.56 -2.13 4.70
CA CYS A 344 11.24 -1.08 5.43
C CYS A 344 10.29 -0.43 6.44
N PHE A 345 10.87 0.13 7.48
CA PHE A 345 10.16 0.79 8.58
C PHE A 345 10.94 2.04 9.01
N MET A 346 10.38 2.79 9.94
CA MET A 346 11.00 4.00 10.47
C MET A 346 11.10 3.96 11.99
N THR A 347 12.05 4.73 12.52
CA THR A 347 12.09 5.10 13.95
C THR A 347 12.06 6.62 14.08
N PRO A 348 11.47 7.16 15.17
CA PRO A 348 11.57 8.58 15.45
C PRO A 348 12.99 8.91 15.92
N ILE A 349 13.40 10.15 15.72
CA ILE A 349 14.56 10.76 16.35
C ILE A 349 14.02 11.71 17.39
N ILE A 350 14.33 11.46 18.67
CA ILE A 350 13.86 12.24 19.82
C ILE A 350 15.06 13.05 20.34
N LEU A 351 14.84 14.31 20.71
CA LEU A 351 15.86 15.12 21.38
C LEU A 351 15.69 14.96 22.88
N ASN A 352 16.79 14.69 23.60
CA ASN A 352 16.77 14.64 25.05
C ASN A 352 16.20 15.94 25.64
N GLN A 353 15.21 15.81 26.51
CA GLN A 353 15.00 16.78 27.59
C GLN A 353 15.78 16.19 28.76
N GLY A 354 16.98 16.74 29.00
CA GLY A 354 17.90 16.26 30.04
C GLY A 354 17.35 16.37 31.46
#